data_AF-A0A2P6FK36-F1
#
_entry.id   AF-A0A2P6FK36-F1
#
_cell.length_a   1.000
_cell.length_b   1.000
_cell.length_c   1.000
_cell.angle_alpha   90.00
_cell.angle_beta   90.00
_cell.angle_gamma   90.00
#
_symmetry.space_group_name_H-M   'P 1'
#
loop_
_entity.id
_entity.type
_entity.pdbx_description
1 polymer ?
#
loop_
_entity_poly.entity_id
_entity_poly.type
_entity_poly.pdbx_seq_one_letter_code
_entity_poly.pdbx_strand_id
1 'polypeptide(L)' 'MKLFTPVFKLLLALPIFLSIELYSISATEESSGQKLFKKCKACHQIGFEAKNSVGPHLNNI' A
#
# COMPACT_ATOMS: atom_id res chain seq x y z
N MET A 1 13.75 9.18 43.21
CA MET A 1 14.43 8.91 41.91
C MET A 1 13.70 7.91 40.98
N LYS A 2 12.57 7.28 41.39
CA LYS A 2 11.80 6.35 40.52
C LYS A 2 10.73 7.02 39.64
N LEU A 3 10.44 8.31 39.90
CA LEU A 3 9.43 9.08 39.16
C LEU A 3 10.01 9.80 37.93
N PHE A 4 11.34 9.93 37.84
CA PHE A 4 12.02 10.62 36.75
C PHE A 4 12.24 9.72 35.51
N THR A 5 12.38 8.41 35.72
CA THR A 5 12.54 7.42 34.65
C THR A 5 11.30 7.22 33.75
N PRO A 6 10.04 7.18 34.24
CA PRO A 6 8.88 7.05 33.35
C PRO A 6 8.68 8.30 32.48
N VAL A 7 8.95 9.50 33.01
CA VAL A 7 8.85 10.76 32.27
C VAL A 7 9.91 10.83 31.16
N PHE A 8 11.14 10.38 31.43
CA PHE A 8 12.21 10.35 30.44
C PHE A 8 11.98 9.28 29.36
N LYS A 9 11.40 8.12 29.71
CA LYS A 9 11.00 7.07 28.76
C LYS A 9 9.88 7.53 27.82
N LEU A 10 8.94 8.32 28.33
CA LEU A 10 7.84 8.89 27.56
C LEU A 10 8.33 9.96 26.56
N LEU A 11 9.34 10.75 26.96
CA LEU A 11 9.94 11.79 26.11
C LEU A 11 10.70 11.23 24.90
N LEU A 12 11.32 10.06 25.04
CA LEU A 12 12.07 9.36 23.98
C LEU A 12 11.17 8.57 23.00
N ALA A 13 9.98 8.17 23.41
CA ALA A 13 9.04 7.42 22.56
C ALA A 13 8.20 8.33 21.64
N LEU A 14 8.04 9.61 21.99
CA LEU A 14 7.23 10.59 21.27
C LEU A 14 7.69 10.89 19.83
N PRO A 15 8.99 11.06 19.51
CA PRO A 15 9.42 11.32 18.13
C PRO A 15 9.34 10.07 17.22
N ILE A 16 9.35 8.86 17.80
CA ILE A 16 9.26 7.60 17.05
C ILE A 16 7.81 7.36 16.58
N PHE A 17 6.83 7.69 17.43
CA PHE A 17 5.41 7.65 17.05
C PHE A 17 5.09 8.64 15.92
N LEU A 18 5.64 9.86 15.99
CA LEU A 18 5.38 10.92 15.01
C LEU A 18 5.94 10.64 13.60
N SER A 19 6.90 9.71 13.48
CA SER A 19 7.56 9.40 12.20
C SER A 19 6.77 8.42 11.33
N ILE A 20 5.79 7.70 11.90
CA ILE A 20 5.01 6.68 11.18
C ILE A 20 3.93 7.30 10.29
N GLU A 21 3.49 8.52 10.60
CA GLU A 21 2.39 9.22 9.91
C GLU A 21 2.77 9.80 8.53
N LEU A 22 4.05 9.79 8.17
CA LEU A 22 4.54 10.38 6.91
C LEU A 22 4.70 9.37 5.76
N TYR A 23 4.37 8.09 5.96
CA TYR A 23 4.27 7.13 4.87
C TYR A 23 2.98 7.36 4.09
N SER A 24 2.96 8.44 3.32
CA SER A 24 1.90 8.74 2.37
C SER A 24 1.91 7.71 1.25
N ILE A 25 1.06 6.68 1.38
CA ILE A 25 0.59 5.92 0.22
C ILE A 25 -0.25 6.90 -0.59
N SER A 26 0.39 7.57 -1.54
CA SER A 26 -0.31 8.33 -2.57
C SER A 26 -1.19 7.32 -3.30
N ALA A 27 -2.49 7.33 -2.99
CA ALA A 27 -3.46 6.55 -3.72
C ALA A 27 -3.40 7.04 -5.17
N THR A 28 -2.77 6.26 -6.03
CA THR A 28 -2.76 6.54 -7.46
C THR A 28 -4.21 6.53 -7.89
N GLU A 29 -4.71 7.67 -8.36
CA GLU A 29 -6.03 7.83 -8.98
C GLU A 29 -6.49 6.52 -9.64
N GLU A 30 -7.71 6.04 -9.40
CA GLU A 30 -8.23 4.79 -9.96
C GLU A 30 -7.96 4.67 -11.49
N SER A 31 -7.97 5.82 -12.17
CA SER A 31 -7.65 5.96 -13.59
C SER A 31 -6.22 5.55 -13.98
N SER A 32 -5.26 5.61 -13.05
CA SER A 32 -3.85 5.29 -13.27
C SER A 32 -3.64 3.79 -13.43
N GLY A 33 -4.31 2.98 -12.60
CA GLY A 33 -4.27 1.51 -12.70
C GLY A 33 -4.82 1.02 -14.03
N GLN A 34 -6.00 1.52 -14.44
CA GLN A 34 -6.60 1.19 -15.74
C GLN A 34 -5.72 1.61 -16.93
N LYS A 35 -5.06 2.78 -16.86
CA LYS A 35 -4.13 3.23 -17.91
C LYS A 35 -2.93 2.30 -18.04
N LEU A 36 -2.34 1.88 -16.92
CA LEU A 36 -1.21 0.95 -16.90
C LEU A 36 -1.60 -0.43 -17.41
N PHE A 37 -2.80 -0.91 -17.03
CA PHE A 37 -3.30 -2.22 -17.46
C PHE A 37 -3.45 -2.36 -18.98
N LYS A 38 -3.56 -1.25 -19.73
CA LYS A 38 -3.55 -1.28 -21.20
C LYS A 38 -2.32 -2.01 -21.78
N LYS A 39 -1.18 -1.95 -21.09
CA LYS A 39 0.04 -2.67 -21.50
C LYS A 39 -0.04 -4.18 -21.25
N CYS A 40 -0.86 -4.60 -20.29
CA CYS A 40 -0.99 -5.99 -19.85
C CYS A 40 -2.19 -6.71 -20.48
N LYS A 41 -3.21 -5.95 -20.93
CA LYS A 41 -4.48 -6.46 -21.47
C LYS A 41 -4.32 -7.39 -22.68
N ALA A 42 -3.19 -7.31 -23.39
CA ALA A 42 -2.89 -8.22 -24.50
C ALA A 42 -2.76 -9.68 -24.03
N CYS A 43 -2.22 -9.92 -22.83
CA CYS A 43 -1.98 -11.26 -22.30
C CYS A 43 -2.92 -11.63 -21.16
N HIS A 44 -3.42 -10.64 -20.43
CA HIS A 44 -4.13 -10.84 -19.17
C HIS A 44 -5.53 -10.25 -19.17
N GLN A 45 -6.43 -10.88 -18.40
CA GLN A 45 -7.81 -10.43 -18.17
C GLN A 45 -8.05 -10.18 -16.68
N ILE A 46 -9.00 -9.26 -16.38
CA ILE A 46 -9.47 -8.93 -15.02
C ILE A 46 -11.00 -8.81 -15.09
N GLY A 47 -11.72 -9.34 -14.10
CA GLY A 47 -13.18 -9.28 -13.97
C GLY A 47 -13.81 -10.63 -13.65
N PHE A 48 -15.11 -10.62 -13.32
CA PHE A 48 -15.87 -11.80 -12.89
C PHE A 48 -15.80 -12.96 -13.90
N GLU A 49 -15.87 -12.65 -15.20
CA GLU A 49 -15.83 -13.63 -16.30
C GLU A 49 -14.43 -13.76 -16.94
N ALA A 50 -13.37 -13.30 -16.26
CA ALA A 50 -12.02 -13.35 -16.81
C ALA A 50 -11.56 -14.80 -17.01
N LYS A 51 -11.04 -15.06 -18.21
CA LYS A 51 -10.49 -16.36 -18.59
C LYS A 51 -8.98 -16.24 -18.74
N ASN A 52 -8.29 -17.35 -18.49
CA ASN A 52 -6.88 -17.47 -18.85
C ASN A 52 -6.73 -17.36 -20.37
N SER A 53 -5.73 -16.61 -20.81
CA SER A 53 -5.41 -16.37 -22.22
C SER A 53 -3.94 -16.75 -22.44
N VAL A 54 -3.14 -15.87 -23.06
CA VAL A 54 -1.67 -16.00 -23.12
C VAL A 54 -1.07 -16.09 -21.72
N GLY A 55 -1.61 -15.30 -20.77
CA GLY A 55 -1.31 -15.38 -19.36
C GLY A 55 -2.55 -15.68 -18.52
N PRO A 56 -2.37 -16.01 -17.23
CA PRO A 56 -3.49 -16.20 -16.32
C PRO A 56 -4.29 -14.91 -16.14
N HIS A 57 -5.57 -15.03 -15.76
CA HIS A 57 -6.31 -13.87 -15.28
C HIS A 57 -5.67 -13.32 -14.00
N LEU A 58 -5.75 -12.00 -13.78
CA LEU A 58 -5.11 -11.34 -12.64
C LEU A 58 -6.11 -10.94 -11.55
N ASN A 59 -7.23 -11.66 -11.43
CA ASN A 59 -8.14 -11.49 -10.30
C ASN A 59 -7.45 -11.88 -8.98
N ASN A 60 -7.55 -11.01 -7.97
CA ASN A 60 -7.00 -11.21 -6.61
C ASN A 60 -5.47 -11.44 -6.55
N ILE A 61 -4.72 -10.82 -7.49
CA ILE A 61 -3.25 -10.76 -7.48
C ILE A 61 -2.81 -9.40 -6.94
#